data_AF-A0A970BZX7-F1
#
_entry.id   AF-A0A970BZX7-F1
#
_cell.length_a   1.000
_cell.length_b   1.000
_cell.length_c   1.000
_cell.angle_alpha   90.00
_cell.angle_beta   90.00
_cell.angle_gamma   90.00
#
_symmetry.space_group_name_H-M   'P 1'
#
loop_
_entity.id
_entity.type
_entity.pdbx_description
1 polymer ?
#
loop_
_entity_poly.entity_id
_entity_poly.type
_entity_poly.pdbx_seq_one_letter_code
_entity_poly.pdbx_strand_id
1 'polypeptide(L)'
;MAYNAACTGSPFRTGYEGDHGQAVYPYSGAPGFSTPLLVGLYGNLFSTGRSIFLYSPAVLVAVGCFGVLWRRNRTFAALGLAPGVYLLAVWSKWWAWHGGMVWGNRTLLPALVLLMPAIAAGWEERTGRRWARWAAVAILALGFLIQLPALAVSVGDFYASVEGFDSWTFENEYRVHFVPHACPLAGHLRIWRDRNWRPEDLYLWRHAADLPGAAIATAALVALLGVGLVLGGSAAAGRWGSRVRQPATGSDGGSGQTPRPVPTRAD
;
A
#
# COMPACT_ATOMS: atom_id res chain seq x y z
N MET A 1 8.45 16.98 23.89
CA MET A 1 9.44 18.03 24.25
C MET A 1 10.46 17.53 25.27
N ALA A 2 10.06 16.87 26.36
CA ALA A 2 11.00 16.28 27.34
C ALA A 2 11.98 15.26 26.72
N TYR A 3 11.50 14.42 25.79
CA TYR A 3 12.35 13.47 25.05
C TYR A 3 13.50 14.15 24.29
N ASN A 4 13.18 15.16 23.46
CA ASN A 4 14.21 15.91 22.73
C ASN A 4 15.18 16.61 23.69
N ALA A 5 14.67 17.24 24.76
CA ALA A 5 15.54 17.88 25.75
C ALA A 5 16.52 16.89 26.42
N ALA A 6 16.08 15.66 26.70
CA ALA A 6 16.92 14.62 27.26
C ALA A 6 17.98 14.10 26.26
N CYS A 7 17.64 14.01 24.97
CA CYS A 7 18.55 13.47 23.94
C CYS A 7 19.51 14.51 23.36
N THR A 8 19.07 15.76 23.17
CA THR A 8 19.79 16.79 22.40
C THR A 8 20.11 18.04 23.23
N GLY A 9 19.72 18.06 24.52
CA GLY A 9 19.91 19.19 25.42
C GLY A 9 18.91 20.34 25.20
N SER A 10 17.98 20.23 24.26
CA SER A 10 16.93 21.24 24.03
C SER A 10 15.63 20.63 23.53
N PRO A 11 14.46 21.08 24.01
CA PRO A 11 13.17 20.56 23.54
C PRO A 11 12.90 20.84 22.06
N PHE A 12 13.59 21.84 21.49
CA PHE A 12 13.45 22.26 20.09
C PHE A 12 14.56 21.72 19.19
N ARG A 13 15.60 21.07 19.75
CA ARG A 13 16.60 20.38 18.95
C ARG A 13 16.11 18.98 18.62
N THR A 14 15.92 18.76 17.34
CA THR A 14 15.47 17.53 16.72
C THR A 14 16.62 16.58 16.40
N GLY A 15 17.87 17.08 16.35
CA GLY A 15 19.05 16.34 15.94
C GLY A 15 19.28 16.36 14.42
N TYR A 16 18.38 16.99 13.66
CA TYR A 16 18.44 17.11 12.20
C TYR A 16 18.90 18.50 11.73
N GLU A 17 19.35 19.37 12.63
CA GLU A 17 19.69 20.76 12.32
C GLU A 17 20.85 20.86 11.30
N GLY A 18 21.73 19.86 11.28
CA GLY A 18 22.87 19.78 10.37
C GLY A 18 22.64 18.90 9.14
N ASP A 19 21.47 18.30 8.97
CA ASP A 19 21.21 17.37 7.88
C ASP A 19 20.86 18.12 6.59
N HIS A 20 21.71 18.00 5.58
CA HIS A 20 21.58 18.70 4.31
C HIS A 20 22.08 17.86 3.12
N GLY A 21 21.52 18.15 1.95
CA GLY A 21 22.01 17.64 0.67
C GLY A 21 23.09 18.53 0.07
N GLN A 22 23.58 18.18 -1.11
CA GLN A 22 24.53 19.03 -1.83
C GLN A 22 23.84 20.29 -2.38
N ALA A 23 24.58 21.39 -2.43
CA ALA A 23 24.15 22.65 -3.05
C ALA A 23 24.37 22.59 -4.58
N VAL A 24 23.49 21.87 -5.28
CA VAL A 24 23.51 21.72 -6.74
C VAL A 24 22.10 21.87 -7.27
N TYR A 25 21.89 22.75 -8.26
CA TYR A 25 20.57 22.95 -8.86
C TYR A 25 19.91 21.61 -9.26
N PRO A 26 18.64 21.36 -8.86
CA PRO A 26 17.67 22.28 -8.26
C PRO A 26 17.71 22.33 -6.72
N TYR A 27 18.63 21.64 -6.06
CA TYR A 27 18.79 21.63 -4.60
C TYR A 27 19.60 22.83 -4.11
N SER A 28 19.15 23.42 -3.01
CA SER A 28 19.81 24.58 -2.39
C SER A 28 20.95 24.20 -1.45
N GLY A 29 21.07 22.92 -1.06
CA GLY A 29 21.99 22.44 -0.03
C GLY A 29 21.67 22.94 1.38
N ALA A 30 20.55 23.63 1.57
CA ALA A 30 20.09 24.04 2.90
C ALA A 30 19.52 22.83 3.68
N PRO A 31 19.64 22.81 5.01
CA PRO A 31 19.06 21.74 5.81
C PRO A 31 17.54 21.80 5.87
N GLY A 32 16.92 20.71 6.34
CA GLY A 32 15.49 20.67 6.62
C GLY A 32 14.59 20.63 5.38
N PHE A 33 13.66 21.59 5.25
CA PHE A 33 12.61 21.61 4.21
C PHE A 33 12.98 22.48 3.00
N SER A 34 14.11 22.16 2.38
CA SER A 34 14.80 22.98 1.38
C SER A 34 14.58 22.53 -0.07
N THR A 35 14.05 21.32 -0.30
CA THR A 35 13.79 20.79 -1.64
C THR A 35 12.66 21.58 -2.32
N PRO A 36 12.82 21.99 -3.60
CA PRO A 36 11.72 22.57 -4.35
C PRO A 36 10.54 21.61 -4.42
N LEU A 37 9.35 22.08 -4.04
CA LEU A 37 8.18 21.22 -3.86
C LEU A 37 7.87 20.36 -5.09
N LEU A 38 7.98 20.93 -6.30
CA LEU A 38 7.71 20.21 -7.54
C LEU A 38 8.71 19.07 -7.82
N VAL A 39 9.98 19.26 -7.44
CA VAL A 39 11.02 18.24 -7.58
C VAL A 39 10.70 17.05 -6.69
N GLY A 40 10.43 17.31 -5.41
CA GLY A 40 10.05 16.24 -4.47
C GLY A 40 8.70 15.61 -4.84
N LEU A 41 7.72 16.36 -5.32
CA LEU A 41 6.42 15.84 -5.72
C LEU A 41 6.54 14.90 -6.93
N TYR A 42 7.25 15.33 -7.96
CA TYR A 42 7.54 14.50 -9.13
C TYR A 42 8.38 13.29 -8.74
N GLY A 43 9.38 13.48 -7.88
CA GLY A 43 10.19 12.43 -7.27
C GLY A 43 9.34 11.35 -6.59
N ASN A 44 8.46 11.76 -5.68
CA ASN A 44 7.63 10.86 -4.89
C ASN A 44 6.54 10.16 -5.69
N LEU A 45 6.00 10.80 -6.73
CA LEU A 45 4.89 10.27 -7.52
C LEU A 45 5.33 9.49 -8.77
N PHE A 46 6.33 9.98 -9.50
CA PHE A 46 6.60 9.53 -10.87
C PHE A 46 8.05 9.12 -11.14
N SER A 47 8.97 9.29 -10.18
CA SER A 47 10.35 8.82 -10.38
C SER A 47 10.41 7.30 -10.51
N THR A 48 11.34 6.81 -11.33
CA THR A 48 11.53 5.38 -11.56
C THR A 48 12.03 4.65 -10.32
N GLY A 49 12.70 5.34 -9.40
CA GLY A 49 13.27 4.74 -8.19
C GLY A 49 12.48 4.95 -6.90
N ARG A 50 11.51 5.87 -6.86
CA ARG A 50 10.77 6.24 -5.63
C ARG A 50 9.27 6.47 -5.84
N SER A 51 8.73 6.24 -7.05
CA SER A 51 7.29 6.42 -7.30
C SER A 51 6.45 5.58 -6.35
N ILE A 52 5.55 6.23 -5.61
CA ILE A 52 4.57 5.54 -4.77
C ILE A 52 3.65 4.62 -5.60
N PHE A 53 3.38 4.97 -6.86
CA PHE A 53 2.54 4.15 -7.74
C PHE A 53 3.28 2.92 -8.26
N LEU A 54 4.57 3.05 -8.57
CA LEU A 54 5.38 1.93 -9.06
C LEU A 54 5.69 0.94 -7.94
N TYR A 55 6.05 1.42 -6.76
CA TYR A 55 6.44 0.55 -5.64
C TYR A 55 5.24 0.07 -4.81
N SER A 56 4.10 0.76 -4.89
CA SER A 56 2.86 0.42 -4.18
C SER A 56 1.64 0.52 -5.11
N PRO A 57 1.43 -0.46 -6.03
CA PRO A 57 0.33 -0.41 -7.00
C PRO A 57 -1.07 -0.33 -6.37
N ALA A 58 -1.21 -0.74 -5.10
CA ALA A 58 -2.45 -0.58 -4.33
C ALA A 58 -2.92 0.89 -4.24
N VAL A 59 -2.01 1.87 -4.32
CA VAL A 59 -2.38 3.30 -4.33
C VAL A 59 -3.25 3.63 -5.54
N LEU A 60 -2.95 3.08 -6.72
CA LEU A 60 -3.74 3.34 -7.93
C LEU A 60 -5.19 2.88 -7.76
N VAL A 61 -5.37 1.75 -7.08
CA VAL A 61 -6.68 1.20 -6.72
C VAL A 61 -7.40 2.11 -5.74
N ALA A 62 -6.69 2.56 -4.70
CA ALA A 62 -7.25 3.47 -3.71
C ALA A 62 -7.73 4.77 -4.35
N VAL A 63 -6.93 5.35 -5.25
CA VAL A 63 -7.30 6.56 -6.02
C VAL A 63 -8.53 6.29 -6.89
N GLY A 64 -8.56 5.18 -7.64
CA GLY A 64 -9.71 4.80 -8.46
C GLY A 64 -10.99 4.53 -7.67
N CYS A 65 -10.87 4.06 -6.43
CA CYS A 65 -12.00 3.81 -5.54
C CYS A 65 -12.35 5.01 -4.63
N PHE A 66 -11.56 6.08 -4.63
CA PHE A 66 -11.74 7.21 -3.73
C PHE A 66 -13.10 7.90 -3.91
N GLY A 67 -13.58 8.03 -5.16
CA GLY A 67 -14.92 8.57 -5.44
C GLY A 67 -16.07 7.75 -4.83
N VAL A 68 -15.85 6.46 -4.57
CA VAL A 68 -16.83 5.61 -3.86
C VAL A 68 -16.88 5.98 -2.38
N LEU A 69 -15.70 6.10 -1.76
CA LEU A 69 -15.59 6.50 -0.37
C LEU A 69 -16.16 7.89 -0.14
N TRP A 70 -15.85 8.84 -1.04
CA TRP A 70 -16.35 10.21 -0.97
C TRP A 70 -17.87 10.29 -1.01
N ARG A 71 -18.53 9.48 -1.84
CA ARG A 71 -20.00 9.43 -1.92
C ARG A 71 -20.62 8.81 -0.67
N ARG A 72 -19.95 7.85 -0.03
CA ARG A 72 -20.45 7.15 1.16
C ARG A 72 -20.23 7.93 2.46
N ASN A 73 -19.04 8.49 2.64
CA ASN A 73 -18.67 9.24 3.85
C ASN A 73 -17.57 10.26 3.53
N ARG A 74 -17.99 11.51 3.27
CA ARG A 74 -17.08 12.62 2.95
C ARG A 74 -16.11 12.94 4.07
N THR A 75 -16.59 12.91 5.32
CA THR A 75 -15.75 13.20 6.49
C THR A 75 -14.60 12.21 6.60
N PHE A 76 -14.91 10.92 6.48
CA PHE A 76 -13.90 9.88 6.57
C PHE A 76 -12.95 9.89 5.35
N ALA A 77 -13.47 10.16 4.15
CA ALA A 77 -12.64 10.35 2.96
C ALA A 77 -11.68 11.55 3.11
N ALA A 78 -12.15 12.67 3.67
CA ALA A 78 -11.33 13.85 3.94
C ALA A 78 -10.27 13.60 5.02
N LEU A 79 -10.61 12.84 6.08
CA LEU A 79 -9.68 12.44 7.13
C LEU A 79 -8.58 11.48 6.62
N GLY A 80 -8.82 10.72 5.55
CA GLY A 80 -7.78 9.95 4.88
C GLY A 80 -6.94 10.79 3.92
N LEU A 81 -7.59 11.62 3.10
CA LEU A 81 -6.93 12.39 2.05
C LEU A 81 -6.09 13.53 2.59
N ALA A 82 -6.61 14.34 3.52
CA ALA A 82 -5.93 15.55 3.98
C ALA A 82 -4.58 15.26 4.65
N PRO A 83 -4.46 14.28 5.58
CA PRO A 83 -3.16 13.93 6.15
C PRO A 83 -2.26 13.24 5.12
N GLY A 84 -2.80 12.47 4.18
CA GLY A 84 -2.02 11.88 3.09
C GLY A 84 -1.37 12.93 2.17
N VAL A 85 -2.14 13.94 1.76
CA VAL A 85 -1.64 15.09 0.98
C VAL A 85 -0.66 15.92 1.78
N TYR A 86 -0.93 16.14 3.07
CA TYR A 86 0.00 16.83 3.97
C TYR A 86 1.35 16.09 4.07
N LEU A 87 1.33 14.78 4.31
CA LEU A 87 2.54 13.95 4.36
C LEU A 87 3.30 14.02 3.03
N LEU A 88 2.61 13.92 1.90
CA LEU A 88 3.22 14.06 0.58
C LEU A 88 3.91 15.42 0.42
N ALA A 89 3.25 16.52 0.80
CA ALA A 89 3.82 17.85 0.68
C ALA A 89 5.04 18.05 1.61
N VAL A 90 4.94 17.61 2.86
CA VAL A 90 6.02 17.69 3.86
C VAL A 90 7.25 16.92 3.40
N TRP A 91 7.07 15.66 3.01
CA TRP A 91 8.18 14.81 2.56
C TRP A 91 8.74 15.21 1.20
N SER A 92 7.94 15.85 0.34
CA SER A 92 8.44 16.44 -0.91
C SER A 92 9.32 17.67 -0.69
N LYS A 93 9.15 18.38 0.44
CA LYS A 93 10.02 19.51 0.79
C LYS A 93 11.28 19.10 1.55
N TRP A 94 11.29 17.92 2.17
CA TRP A 94 12.43 17.44 2.93
C TRP A 94 13.68 17.33 2.04
N TRP A 95 14.84 17.73 2.56
CA TRP A 95 16.12 17.72 1.82
C TRP A 95 16.44 16.33 1.24
N ALA A 96 16.15 15.27 2.00
CA ALA A 96 16.26 13.87 1.56
C ALA A 96 14.89 13.30 1.19
N TRP A 97 14.17 13.96 0.26
CA TRP A 97 12.81 13.58 -0.15
C TRP A 97 12.72 12.10 -0.55
N HIS A 98 13.79 11.54 -1.13
CA HIS A 98 13.89 10.15 -1.56
C HIS A 98 14.01 9.14 -0.40
N GLY A 99 14.18 9.60 0.85
CA GLY A 99 14.14 8.75 2.04
C GLY A 99 15.39 7.90 2.30
N GLY A 100 16.48 8.13 1.55
CA GLY A 100 17.79 7.47 1.72
C GLY A 100 17.94 6.16 0.93
N MET A 101 18.82 5.26 1.41
CA MET A 101 19.10 3.95 0.81
C MET A 101 18.05 2.91 1.23
N VAL A 102 16.83 3.04 0.70
CA VAL A 102 15.71 2.14 1.01
C VAL A 102 15.09 1.56 -0.27
N TRP A 103 14.16 0.63 -0.14
CA TRP A 103 13.30 0.18 -1.25
C TRP A 103 12.00 0.98 -1.28
N GLY A 104 11.64 1.54 -2.43
CA GLY A 104 10.44 2.36 -2.58
C GLY A 104 10.45 3.63 -1.72
N ASN A 105 9.27 4.07 -1.29
CA ASN A 105 9.10 5.37 -0.63
C ASN A 105 8.52 5.24 0.79
N ARG A 106 9.39 4.90 1.74
CA ARG A 106 8.98 4.58 3.12
C ARG A 106 8.24 5.72 3.84
N THR A 107 8.55 6.97 3.48
CA THR A 107 7.99 8.15 4.16
C THR A 107 6.50 8.34 3.85
N LEU A 108 6.03 7.78 2.74
CA LEU A 108 4.63 7.82 2.31
C LEU A 108 3.82 6.56 2.68
N LEU A 109 4.42 5.59 3.36
CA LEU A 109 3.68 4.41 3.84
C LEU A 109 2.47 4.79 4.72
N PRO A 110 2.56 5.76 5.66
CA PRO A 110 1.39 6.17 6.43
C PRO A 110 0.28 6.75 5.55
N ALA A 111 0.62 7.49 4.50
CA ALA A 111 -0.35 8.02 3.54
C ALA A 111 -1.06 6.89 2.78
N LEU A 112 -0.35 5.82 2.41
CA LEU A 112 -0.96 4.63 1.81
C LEU A 112 -1.98 3.97 2.76
N VAL A 113 -1.63 3.80 4.04
CA VAL A 113 -2.53 3.19 5.04
C VAL A 113 -3.83 4.00 5.17
N LEU A 114 -3.72 5.32 5.18
CA LEU A 114 -4.88 6.23 5.25
C LEU A 114 -5.80 6.14 4.02
N LEU A 115 -5.28 5.70 2.88
CA LEU A 115 -6.05 5.51 1.64
C LEU A 115 -6.68 4.11 1.51
N MET A 116 -6.27 3.14 2.33
CA MET A 116 -6.82 1.76 2.30
C MET A 116 -8.34 1.67 2.43
N PRO A 117 -9.03 2.52 3.22
CA PRO A 117 -10.49 2.45 3.27
C PRO A 117 -11.19 2.76 1.95
N ALA A 118 -10.54 3.49 1.04
CA ALA A 118 -11.06 3.70 -0.31
C ALA A 118 -11.12 2.38 -1.08
N ILE A 119 -10.10 1.53 -0.95
CA ILE A 119 -10.07 0.20 -1.53
C ILE A 119 -11.21 -0.65 -0.95
N ALA A 120 -11.42 -0.62 0.37
CA ALA A 120 -12.50 -1.37 1.02
C ALA A 120 -13.88 -0.93 0.52
N ALA A 121 -14.15 0.37 0.44
CA ALA A 121 -15.41 0.90 -0.09
C ALA A 121 -15.62 0.51 -1.56
N GLY A 122 -14.56 0.58 -2.38
CA GLY A 122 -14.59 0.17 -3.78
C GLY A 122 -14.81 -1.32 -3.97
N TRP A 123 -14.20 -2.14 -3.11
CA TRP A 123 -14.37 -3.59 -3.06
C TRP A 123 -15.82 -3.93 -2.77
N GLU A 124 -16.40 -3.44 -1.66
CA GLU A 124 -17.79 -3.72 -1.29
C GLU A 124 -18.81 -3.40 -2.38
N GLU A 125 -18.62 -2.30 -3.12
CA GLU A 125 -19.49 -1.94 -4.25
C GLU A 125 -19.36 -2.92 -5.44
N ARG A 126 -18.26 -3.67 -5.52
CA ARG A 126 -17.88 -4.53 -6.67
C ARG A 126 -17.72 -6.01 -6.32
N THR A 127 -17.83 -6.45 -5.07
CA THR A 127 -17.56 -7.83 -4.59
C THR A 127 -18.38 -8.91 -5.31
N GLY A 128 -19.54 -8.55 -5.86
CA GLY A 128 -20.39 -9.42 -6.67
C GLY A 128 -19.89 -9.67 -8.10
N ARG A 129 -18.94 -8.88 -8.61
CA ARG A 129 -18.47 -8.94 -9.99
C ARG A 129 -17.22 -9.81 -10.10
N ARG A 130 -17.24 -10.83 -10.98
CA ARG A 130 -16.11 -11.76 -11.17
C ARG A 130 -14.81 -11.03 -11.55
N TRP A 131 -14.89 -10.00 -12.39
CA TRP A 131 -13.71 -9.23 -12.80
C TRP A 131 -13.05 -8.49 -11.63
N ALA A 132 -13.82 -8.04 -10.63
CA ALA A 132 -13.26 -7.31 -9.48
C ALA A 132 -12.39 -8.21 -8.61
N ARG A 133 -12.75 -9.50 -8.49
CA ARG A 133 -11.94 -10.51 -7.79
C ARG A 133 -10.61 -10.74 -8.50
N TRP A 134 -10.65 -10.97 -9.81
CA TRP A 134 -9.44 -11.15 -10.60
C TRP A 134 -8.57 -9.89 -10.62
N ALA A 135 -9.18 -8.70 -10.64
CA ALA A 135 -8.44 -7.45 -10.49
C ALA A 135 -7.71 -7.39 -9.14
N ALA A 136 -8.38 -7.70 -8.02
CA ALA A 136 -7.73 -7.71 -6.70
C ALA A 136 -6.59 -8.74 -6.61
N VAL A 137 -6.79 -9.96 -7.14
CA VAL A 137 -5.73 -10.97 -7.22
C VAL A 137 -4.56 -10.47 -8.07
N ALA A 138 -4.83 -9.87 -9.22
CA ALA A 138 -3.79 -9.31 -10.09
C ALA A 138 -3.02 -8.18 -9.41
N ILE A 139 -3.68 -7.29 -8.66
CA ILE A 139 -3.04 -6.21 -7.89
C ILE A 139 -2.16 -6.78 -6.77
N LEU A 140 -2.65 -7.77 -6.02
CA LEU A 140 -1.87 -8.44 -4.97
C LEU A 140 -0.66 -9.17 -5.55
N ALA A 141 -0.85 -9.90 -6.65
CA ALA A 141 0.23 -10.58 -7.35
C ALA A 141 1.26 -9.57 -7.88
N LEU A 142 0.81 -8.47 -8.48
CA LEU A 142 1.69 -7.40 -8.97
C LEU A 142 2.49 -6.78 -7.82
N GLY A 143 1.84 -6.44 -6.71
CA GLY A 143 2.52 -5.91 -5.52
C GLY A 143 3.54 -6.90 -4.97
N PHE A 144 3.19 -8.19 -4.88
CA PHE A 144 4.11 -9.23 -4.45
C PHE A 144 5.33 -9.35 -5.39
N LEU A 145 5.10 -9.40 -6.71
CA LEU A 145 6.16 -9.46 -7.72
C LEU A 145 7.09 -8.26 -7.67
N ILE A 146 6.56 -7.06 -7.43
CA ILE A 146 7.36 -5.84 -7.27
C ILE A 146 8.21 -5.90 -6.00
N GLN A 147 7.74 -6.55 -4.93
CA GLN A 147 8.50 -6.67 -3.69
C GLN A 147 9.55 -7.79 -3.72
N LEU A 148 9.43 -8.79 -4.60
CA LEU A 148 10.36 -9.92 -4.68
C LEU A 148 11.84 -9.52 -4.84
N PRO A 149 12.23 -8.60 -5.75
CA PRO A 149 13.62 -8.21 -5.90
C PRO A 149 14.21 -7.58 -4.63
N ALA A 150 13.39 -6.86 -3.85
CA ALA A 150 13.78 -6.25 -2.58
C ALA A 150 14.07 -7.31 -1.49
N LEU A 151 13.45 -8.49 -1.61
CA LEU A 151 13.67 -9.61 -0.69
C LEU A 151 14.89 -10.45 -1.10
N ALA A 152 15.17 -10.50 -2.40
CA ALA A 152 16.27 -11.27 -2.95
C ALA A 152 17.62 -10.58 -2.79
N VAL A 153 17.66 -9.25 -3.01
CA VAL A 153 18.90 -8.46 -3.03
C VAL A 153 18.85 -7.37 -1.98
N SER A 154 19.93 -7.23 -1.21
CA SER A 154 20.07 -6.13 -0.25
C SER A 154 20.08 -4.78 -0.97
N VAL A 155 19.43 -3.79 -0.39
CA VAL A 155 19.49 -2.41 -0.89
C VAL A 155 20.95 -1.90 -0.90
N GLY A 156 21.76 -2.29 0.09
CA GLY A 156 23.18 -1.94 0.15
C GLY A 156 23.99 -2.53 -1.00
N ASP A 157 23.74 -3.79 -1.35
CA ASP A 157 24.39 -4.47 -2.48
C ASP A 157 24.05 -3.78 -3.81
N PHE A 158 22.80 -3.32 -3.96
CA PHE A 158 22.42 -2.54 -5.13
C PHE A 158 23.20 -1.23 -5.22
N TYR A 159 23.24 -0.42 -4.18
CA TYR A 159 24.00 0.84 -4.20
C TYR A 159 25.49 0.61 -4.42
N ALA A 160 26.07 -0.44 -3.82
CA ALA A 160 27.47 -0.81 -4.05
C ALA A 160 27.75 -1.27 -5.50
N SER A 161 26.73 -1.78 -6.21
CA SER A 161 26.84 -2.18 -7.62
C SER A 161 26.70 -1.02 -8.61
N VAL A 162 26.24 0.16 -8.16
CA VAL A 162 26.10 1.33 -9.02
C VAL A 162 27.49 1.95 -9.20
N GLU A 163 28.01 1.88 -10.41
CA GLU A 163 29.35 2.37 -10.75
C GLU A 163 29.53 3.85 -10.37
N GLY A 164 30.54 4.19 -9.59
CA GLY A 164 30.79 5.55 -9.13
C GLY A 164 29.80 6.07 -8.06
N PHE A 165 29.00 5.18 -7.44
CA PHE A 165 28.19 5.55 -6.29
C PHE A 165 29.05 5.57 -5.01
N ASP A 166 29.61 6.74 -4.70
CA ASP A 166 30.42 7.00 -3.49
C ASP A 166 29.63 7.78 -2.42
N SER A 167 28.72 8.64 -2.87
CA SER A 167 27.97 9.58 -2.04
C SER A 167 26.68 10.03 -2.73
N TRP A 168 25.79 10.70 -1.99
CA TRP A 168 24.57 11.31 -2.54
C TRP A 168 24.87 12.61 -3.29
N THR A 169 25.56 12.47 -4.43
CA THR A 169 25.71 13.56 -5.40
C THR A 169 24.44 13.70 -6.23
N PHE A 170 24.25 14.88 -6.84
CA PHE A 170 23.14 15.11 -7.77
C PHE A 170 23.12 14.07 -8.91
N GLU A 171 24.28 13.73 -9.46
CA GLU A 171 24.39 12.74 -10.55
C GLU A 171 23.98 11.34 -10.10
N ASN A 172 24.44 10.93 -8.91
CA ASN A 172 24.09 9.63 -8.33
C ASN A 172 22.60 9.55 -8.02
N GLU A 173 22.03 10.59 -7.42
CA GLU A 173 20.61 10.68 -7.13
C GLU A 173 19.76 10.66 -8.41
N TYR A 174 20.15 11.47 -9.41
CA TYR A 174 19.48 11.52 -10.70
C TYR A 174 19.43 10.14 -11.36
N ARG A 175 20.57 9.46 -11.38
CA ARG A 175 20.73 8.14 -11.97
C ARG A 175 19.86 7.07 -11.30
N VAL A 176 19.89 6.97 -9.98
CA VAL A 176 19.13 5.92 -9.28
C VAL A 176 17.62 6.23 -9.18
N HIS A 177 17.21 7.49 -9.32
CA HIS A 177 15.80 7.86 -9.15
C HIS A 177 15.06 8.16 -10.45
N PHE A 178 15.72 8.69 -11.47
CA PHE A 178 15.06 9.13 -12.71
C PHE A 178 15.47 8.35 -13.96
N VAL A 179 16.54 7.55 -13.92
CA VAL A 179 16.96 6.74 -15.06
C VAL A 179 16.39 5.32 -14.95
N PRO A 180 15.47 4.90 -15.85
CA PRO A 180 14.74 3.64 -15.72
C PRO A 180 15.62 2.39 -15.59
N HIS A 181 16.73 2.30 -16.35
CA HIS A 181 17.60 1.13 -16.33
C HIS A 181 18.56 1.08 -15.13
N ALA A 182 18.76 2.22 -14.45
CA ALA A 182 19.63 2.33 -13.28
C ALA A 182 18.85 2.43 -11.95
N CYS A 183 17.51 2.40 -12.02
CA CYS A 183 16.67 2.44 -10.83
C CYS A 183 16.80 1.16 -9.97
N PRO A 184 16.43 1.20 -8.67
CA PRO A 184 16.46 0.03 -7.80
C PRO A 184 15.72 -1.18 -8.36
N LEU A 185 14.57 -0.98 -9.02
CA LEU A 185 13.79 -2.10 -9.57
C LEU A 185 14.58 -2.87 -10.64
N ALA A 186 15.11 -2.16 -11.64
CA ALA A 186 15.91 -2.76 -12.70
C ALA A 186 17.25 -3.29 -12.18
N GLY A 187 17.91 -2.56 -11.28
CA GLY A 187 19.20 -2.94 -10.72
C GLY A 187 19.13 -4.18 -9.85
N HIS A 188 18.13 -4.30 -8.97
CA HIS A 188 17.94 -5.50 -8.16
C HIS A 188 17.61 -6.70 -9.05
N LEU A 189 16.79 -6.53 -10.10
CA LEU A 189 16.53 -7.61 -11.06
C LEU A 189 17.78 -8.04 -11.84
N ARG A 190 18.65 -7.10 -12.20
CA ARG A 190 19.93 -7.39 -12.88
C ARG A 190 20.87 -8.16 -11.97
N ILE A 191 21.10 -7.66 -10.75
CA ILE A 191 21.91 -8.35 -9.73
C ILE A 191 21.30 -9.71 -9.42
N TRP A 192 19.96 -9.78 -9.37
CA TRP A 192 19.23 -11.02 -9.23
C TRP A 192 19.63 -11.98 -10.36
N ARG A 193 19.38 -11.64 -11.62
CA ARG A 193 19.75 -12.49 -12.76
C ARG A 193 21.23 -12.90 -12.80
N ASP A 194 22.15 -12.01 -12.46
CA ASP A 194 23.59 -12.21 -12.68
C ASP A 194 24.27 -13.00 -11.54
N ARG A 195 23.65 -13.11 -10.35
CA ARG A 195 24.12 -14.02 -9.28
C ARG A 195 23.64 -15.44 -9.56
N ASN A 196 24.57 -16.41 -9.59
CA ASN A 196 24.29 -17.82 -9.87
C ASN A 196 23.68 -18.52 -8.62
N TRP A 197 22.41 -18.20 -8.29
CA TRP A 197 21.77 -18.39 -6.98
C TRP A 197 22.00 -19.73 -6.27
N ARG A 198 22.37 -19.62 -5.00
CA ARG A 198 22.01 -20.60 -3.96
C ARG A 198 21.00 -19.97 -2.99
N PRO A 199 20.07 -20.74 -2.39
CA PRO A 199 19.08 -20.20 -1.45
C PRO A 199 19.69 -19.42 -0.28
N GLU A 200 20.92 -19.78 0.11
CA GLU A 200 21.73 -19.12 1.15
C GLU A 200 22.13 -17.67 0.83
N ASP A 201 22.13 -17.27 -0.43
CA ASP A 201 22.53 -15.94 -0.89
C ASP A 201 21.37 -14.92 -0.89
N LEU A 202 20.14 -15.37 -0.69
CA LEU A 202 18.99 -14.49 -0.57
C LEU A 202 19.18 -13.58 0.64
N TYR A 203 19.03 -12.26 0.45
CA TYR A 203 19.13 -11.30 1.54
C TYR A 203 18.26 -11.69 2.74
N LEU A 204 17.01 -12.12 2.47
CA LEU A 204 16.15 -12.68 3.49
C LEU A 204 16.74 -13.93 4.15
N TRP A 205 17.31 -14.89 3.41
CA TRP A 205 17.78 -16.16 3.97
C TRP A 205 19.05 -16.00 4.82
N ARG A 206 19.95 -15.10 4.39
CA ARG A 206 21.15 -14.70 5.15
C ARG A 206 20.80 -14.12 6.53
N HIS A 207 19.69 -13.38 6.63
CA HIS A 207 19.21 -12.81 7.89
C HIS A 207 18.10 -13.65 8.56
N ALA A 208 17.51 -14.60 7.84
CA ALA A 208 16.56 -15.56 8.37
C ALA A 208 17.23 -16.75 9.05
N ALA A 209 18.51 -17.00 8.79
CA ALA A 209 19.29 -17.92 9.60
C ALA A 209 19.25 -17.55 11.10
N ASP A 210 19.03 -16.27 11.41
CA ASP A 210 18.89 -15.73 12.77
C ASP A 210 17.42 -15.50 13.20
N LEU A 211 16.45 -15.58 12.29
CA LEU A 211 15.02 -15.48 12.60
C LEU A 211 14.43 -16.89 12.72
N PRO A 212 13.57 -17.18 13.70
CA PRO A 212 12.86 -18.45 13.71
C PRO A 212 12.04 -18.53 12.42
N GLY A 213 12.35 -19.47 11.52
CA GLY A 213 11.74 -19.62 10.18
C GLY A 213 10.20 -19.61 10.17
N ALA A 214 9.58 -19.79 11.34
CA ALA A 214 8.19 -19.51 11.61
C ALA A 214 7.72 -18.11 11.19
N ALA A 215 8.52 -17.05 11.32
CA ALA A 215 8.08 -15.69 10.99
C ALA A 215 7.87 -15.48 9.47
N ILE A 216 8.77 -16.02 8.65
CA ILE A 216 8.67 -15.95 7.18
C ILE A 216 7.55 -16.87 6.69
N ALA A 217 7.44 -18.08 7.26
CA ALA A 217 6.33 -18.97 6.97
C ALA A 217 4.98 -18.32 7.35
N THR A 218 4.92 -17.58 8.46
CA THR A 218 3.71 -16.88 8.90
C THR A 218 3.34 -15.73 7.96
N ALA A 219 4.30 -14.92 7.50
CA ALA A 219 4.04 -13.85 6.53
C ALA A 219 3.55 -14.40 5.18
N ALA A 220 4.15 -15.49 4.70
CA ALA A 220 3.69 -16.20 3.51
C ALA A 220 2.29 -16.81 3.71
N LEU A 221 2.02 -17.40 4.88
CA LEU A 221 0.71 -17.94 5.22
C LEU A 221 -0.35 -16.83 5.28
N VAL A 222 -0.03 -15.66 5.86
CA VAL A 222 -0.95 -14.50 5.93
C VAL A 222 -1.24 -13.95 4.54
N ALA A 223 -0.25 -13.88 3.66
CA ALA A 223 -0.46 -13.50 2.26
C ALA A 223 -1.35 -14.51 1.52
N LEU A 224 -1.10 -15.82 1.70
CA LEU A 224 -1.91 -16.90 1.12
C LEU A 224 -3.34 -16.95 1.69
N LEU A 225 -3.51 -16.69 2.99
CA LEU A 225 -4.81 -16.59 3.66
C LEU A 225 -5.57 -15.34 3.22
N GLY A 226 -4.87 -14.22 2.97
CA GLY A 226 -5.45 -13.02 2.37
C GLY A 226 -6.00 -13.31 0.97
N VAL A 227 -5.24 -14.04 0.13
CA VAL A 227 -5.71 -14.53 -1.18
C VAL A 227 -6.89 -15.50 -1.01
N GLY A 228 -6.83 -16.41 -0.04
CA GLY A 228 -7.90 -17.35 0.29
C GLY A 228 -9.20 -16.68 0.76
N LEU A 229 -9.11 -15.60 1.52
CA LEU A 229 -10.26 -14.78 1.94
C LEU A 229 -10.86 -13.99 0.77
N VAL A 230 -10.02 -13.45 -0.12
CA VAL A 230 -10.45 -12.79 -1.36
C VAL A 230 -11.20 -13.76 -2.28
N LEU A 231 -10.72 -15.00 -2.38
CA LEU A 231 -11.34 -16.06 -3.18
C LEU A 231 -12.56 -16.71 -2.49
N GLY A 232 -12.55 -16.85 -1.17
CA GLY A 232 -13.54 -17.61 -0.38
C GLY A 232 -14.70 -16.80 0.21
N GLY A 233 -14.48 -15.53 0.58
CA GLY A 233 -15.50 -14.67 1.20
C GLY A 233 -16.72 -14.42 0.30
N SER A 234 -16.54 -14.55 -1.00
CA SER A 234 -17.61 -14.39 -1.98
C SER A 234 -18.48 -15.65 -2.17
N ALA A 235 -18.00 -16.84 -1.80
CA ALA A 235 -18.81 -18.05 -1.80
C ALA A 235 -19.74 -18.12 -0.57
N ALA A 236 -19.32 -17.54 0.56
CA ALA A 236 -20.13 -17.44 1.77
C ALA A 236 -21.26 -16.41 1.64
N ALA A 237 -20.98 -15.23 1.08
CA ALA A 237 -21.99 -14.18 0.87
C ALA A 237 -23.10 -14.59 -0.10
N GLY A 238 -22.78 -15.36 -1.16
CA GLY A 238 -23.77 -15.90 -2.09
C GLY A 238 -24.69 -16.95 -1.46
N ARG A 239 -24.15 -17.81 -0.58
CA ARG A 239 -24.91 -18.85 0.13
C ARG A 239 -25.80 -18.31 1.25
N TRP A 240 -25.40 -17.21 1.89
CA TRP A 240 -26.23 -16.53 2.88
C TRP A 240 -27.43 -15.82 2.22
N GLY A 241 -27.21 -15.14 1.10
CA GLY A 241 -28.27 -14.46 0.35
C GLY A 241 -29.34 -15.40 -0.23
N SER A 242 -28.98 -16.65 -0.57
CA SER A 242 -29.94 -17.66 -1.04
C SER A 242 -30.76 -18.29 0.10
N ARG A 243 -30.20 -18.37 1.33
CA ARG A 243 -30.92 -18.89 2.51
C ARG A 243 -31.93 -17.89 3.07
N VAL A 244 -31.65 -16.59 2.97
CA VAL A 244 -32.57 -15.53 3.45
C VAL A 244 -33.73 -15.28 2.46
N ARG A 245 -33.61 -15.69 1.19
CA ARG A 245 -34.64 -15.53 0.15
C ARG A 245 -35.60 -16.71 -0.02
N GLN A 246 -35.51 -17.76 0.79
CA GLN A 246 -36.60 -18.72 0.90
C GLN A 246 -37.54 -18.25 2.01
N PRO A 247 -38.66 -17.57 1.70
CA PRO A 247 -39.74 -17.51 2.67
C PRO A 247 -40.20 -18.94 2.92
N ALA A 248 -40.35 -19.30 4.19
CA ALA A 248 -41.04 -20.50 4.60
C ALA A 248 -42.51 -20.41 4.17
N THR A 249 -42.81 -20.68 2.91
CA THR A 249 -44.18 -20.99 2.48
C THR A 249 -44.35 -22.49 2.59
N GLY A 250 -44.48 -22.96 3.84
CA GLY A 250 -45.17 -24.21 4.13
C GLY A 250 -46.66 -23.95 3.97
N SER A 251 -47.21 -24.44 2.87
CA SER A 251 -48.64 -24.53 2.60
C SER A 251 -49.29 -25.48 3.60
N ASP A 252 -50.20 -24.99 4.42
CA ASP A 252 -51.31 -25.78 4.97
C ASP A 252 -52.59 -24.95 4.83
N GLY A 253 -53.27 -25.14 3.69
CA GLY A 253 -54.62 -24.68 3.46
C GLY A 253 -55.60 -25.79 3.85
N GLY A 254 -56.51 -25.50 4.78
CA GLY A 254 -57.55 -26.43 5.21
C GLY A 254 -58.68 -25.78 6.01
N SER A 255 -59.69 -25.29 5.29
CA SER A 255 -61.08 -25.03 5.71
C SER A 255 -61.35 -24.06 6.89
N GLY A 256 -61.51 -22.78 6.58
CA GLY A 256 -62.30 -21.86 7.40
C GLY A 256 -63.78 -21.92 7.00
N GLN A 257 -64.64 -22.39 7.90
CA GLN A 257 -66.10 -22.32 7.77
C GLN A 257 -66.58 -20.87 7.96
N THR A 258 -67.29 -20.32 6.99
CA THR A 258 -68.13 -19.12 7.15
C THR A 258 -69.52 -19.51 7.66
N PRO A 259 -70.08 -18.88 8.71
CA PRO A 259 -71.46 -19.13 9.12
C PRO A 259 -72.44 -18.41 8.17
N ARG A 260 -73.47 -19.12 7.72
CA ARG A 260 -74.60 -18.56 6.94
C ARG A 260 -75.52 -17.71 7.84
N PRO A 261 -76.20 -16.67 7.30
CA PRO A 261 -77.19 -15.90 8.03
C PRO A 261 -78.52 -16.66 8.16
N VAL A 262 -79.15 -16.53 9.32
CA VAL A 262 -80.47 -17.10 9.68
C VAL A 262 -81.58 -16.29 9.00
N PRO A 263 -82.60 -16.92 8.38
CA PRO A 263 -83.78 -16.20 7.91
C PRO A 263 -84.81 -16.06 9.04
N THR A 264 -85.27 -14.83 9.25
CA THR A 264 -86.48 -14.49 9.99
C THR A 264 -87.72 -15.01 9.23
N ARG A 265 -88.62 -15.70 9.94
CA ARG A 265 -90.00 -15.91 9.49
C ARG A 265 -90.93 -15.02 10.31
N ALA A 266 -91.72 -14.24 9.60
CA ALA A 266 -93.01 -13.75 10.07
C ALA A 266 -94.04 -14.86 9.86
N ASP A 267 -95.07 -14.82 10.72
CA ASP A 267 -96.29 -15.63 10.83
C ASP A 267 -96.16 -17.00 11.52
#